data_AF-A0A538Q4X3-F1
#
_entry.id   AF-A0A538Q4X3-F1
#
_cell.length_a   1.000
_cell.length_b   1.000
_cell.length_c   1.000
_cell.angle_alpha   90.00
_cell.angle_beta   90.00
_cell.angle_gamma   90.00
#
_symmetry.space_group_name_H-M   'P 1'
#
loop_
_entity.id
_entity.type
_entity.pdbx_description
1 polymer ?
#
loop_
_entity_poly.entity_id
_entity_poly.type
_entity_poly.pdbx_seq_one_letter_code
_entity_poly.pdbx_strand_id
1 'polypeptide(L)'
;MSAAQHVLDQAYSLPRIEALAAEPGVYAERLGEELPSAATLAELEARDAALAGALGRIDPMIVRAMRIRLDHALAADTSIGAPTRSVFAATIVGYAGRLPVLAERARDVAVRGQAGDPDAVAQAVIDAARAVLDLRDGLRAGVLALIRALAEAAVPDADRRARDRQRDDAERRRWSAMRRELDAVTADPDRVAGAAMAARLAAHAAQLDEPEPGTEVTRADLLEID
;
A
#
# COMPACT_ATOMS: atom_id res chain seq x y z
N MET A 1 -0.95 -16.06 -11.85
CA MET A 1 -0.16 -14.83 -11.65
C MET A 1 -1.04 -13.67 -12.08
N SER A 2 -1.25 -12.66 -11.23
CA SER A 2 -2.15 -11.55 -11.56
C SER A 2 -1.44 -10.50 -12.44
N ALA A 3 -2.18 -9.70 -13.20
CA ALA A 3 -1.66 -8.60 -14.01
C ALA A 3 -1.01 -7.50 -13.15
N ALA A 4 -1.56 -7.17 -11.97
CA ALA A 4 -0.91 -6.27 -11.03
C ALA A 4 0.46 -6.81 -10.58
N GLN A 5 0.55 -8.11 -10.26
CA GLN A 5 1.84 -8.73 -9.94
C GLN A 5 2.79 -8.70 -11.14
N HIS A 6 2.28 -8.90 -12.35
CA HIS A 6 3.08 -8.84 -13.56
C HIS A 6 3.74 -7.45 -13.75
N VAL A 7 3.06 -6.35 -13.39
CA VAL A 7 3.65 -4.99 -13.42
C VAL A 7 4.91 -4.92 -12.54
N LEU A 8 4.85 -5.45 -11.31
CA LEU A 8 6.02 -5.46 -10.42
C LEU A 8 7.11 -6.41 -10.92
N ASP A 9 6.74 -7.56 -11.49
CA ASP A 9 7.69 -8.55 -11.99
C ASP A 9 8.42 -8.06 -13.26
N GLN A 10 7.86 -7.11 -14.00
CA GLN A 10 8.54 -6.46 -15.12
C GLN A 10 9.77 -5.65 -14.72
N ALA A 11 9.95 -5.34 -13.43
CA ALA A 11 11.14 -4.67 -12.88
C ALA A 11 12.40 -5.58 -12.86
N TYR A 12 12.72 -6.22 -13.99
CA TYR A 12 13.86 -7.12 -14.18
C TYR A 12 15.02 -6.50 -14.98
N SER A 13 14.87 -5.28 -15.49
CA SER A 13 15.92 -4.54 -16.23
C SER A 13 15.81 -3.04 -15.98
N LEU A 14 16.91 -2.29 -16.17
CA LEU A 14 16.91 -0.85 -15.95
C LEU A 14 15.86 -0.09 -16.78
N PRO A 15 15.71 -0.33 -18.11
CA PRO A 15 14.69 0.37 -18.89
C PRO A 15 13.26 0.07 -18.42
N ARG A 16 12.99 -1.13 -17.91
CA ARG A 16 11.66 -1.48 -17.36
C ARG A 16 11.40 -0.82 -16.01
N ILE A 17 12.44 -0.70 -15.16
CA ILE A 17 12.35 0.04 -13.90
C ILE A 17 12.08 1.51 -14.17
N GLU A 18 12.75 2.10 -15.16
CA GLU A 18 12.55 3.50 -15.55
C GLU A 18 11.16 3.74 -16.13
N ALA A 19 10.66 2.83 -16.97
CA ALA A 19 9.28 2.89 -17.47
C ALA A 19 8.26 2.83 -16.32
N LEU A 20 8.45 1.94 -15.34
CA LEU A 20 7.59 1.88 -14.16
C LEU A 20 7.72 3.13 -13.27
N ALA A 21 8.91 3.72 -13.17
CA ALA A 21 9.14 4.96 -12.41
C ALA A 21 8.50 6.19 -13.06
N ALA A 22 8.35 6.20 -14.38
CA ALA A 22 7.62 7.24 -15.10
C ALA A 22 6.11 7.16 -14.84
N GLU A 23 5.57 5.95 -14.65
CA GLU A 23 4.13 5.71 -14.49
C GLU A 23 3.83 4.74 -13.32
N PRO A 24 4.15 5.09 -12.06
CA PRO A 24 3.96 4.19 -10.93
C PRO A 24 2.47 3.89 -10.66
N GLY A 25 1.55 4.76 -11.11
CA GLY A 25 0.11 4.59 -10.98
C GLY A 25 -0.45 3.33 -11.65
N VAL A 26 0.21 2.82 -12.69
CA VAL A 26 -0.21 1.63 -13.45
C VAL A 26 -0.35 0.40 -12.54
N TYR A 27 0.47 0.28 -11.49
CA TYR A 27 0.33 -0.81 -10.53
C TYR A 27 -1.00 -0.76 -9.76
N ALA A 28 -1.38 0.42 -9.27
CA ALA A 28 -2.61 0.61 -8.52
C ALA A 28 -3.86 0.46 -9.42
N GLU A 29 -3.80 0.95 -10.66
CA GLU A 29 -4.86 0.76 -11.65
C GLU A 29 -5.13 -0.73 -11.91
N ARG A 30 -4.08 -1.50 -12.23
CA ARG A 30 -4.20 -2.95 -12.45
C ARG A 30 -4.65 -3.70 -11.21
N LEU A 31 -4.20 -3.27 -10.03
CA LEU A 31 -4.69 -3.84 -8.78
C LEU A 31 -6.19 -3.61 -8.62
N GLY A 32 -6.67 -2.38 -8.88
CA GLY A 32 -8.09 -2.03 -8.81
C GLY A 32 -8.98 -2.87 -9.74
N GLU A 33 -8.51 -3.14 -10.96
CA GLU A 33 -9.22 -4.00 -11.94
C GLU A 33 -9.40 -5.45 -11.48
N GLU A 34 -8.48 -5.95 -10.63
CA GLU A 34 -8.47 -7.34 -10.17
C GLU A 34 -9.19 -7.56 -8.85
N LEU A 35 -9.46 -6.49 -8.10
CA LEU A 35 -10.07 -6.63 -6.79
C LEU A 35 -11.52 -7.10 -6.93
N PRO A 36 -11.92 -8.13 -6.17
CA PRO A 36 -13.29 -8.61 -6.22
C PRO A 36 -14.25 -7.52 -5.74
N SER A 37 -15.48 -7.54 -6.25
CA SER A 37 -16.59 -6.81 -5.64
C SER A 37 -16.74 -7.25 -4.17
N ALA A 38 -17.12 -6.32 -3.29
CA ALA A 38 -17.29 -6.62 -1.88
C ALA A 38 -18.66 -6.12 -1.42
N ALA A 39 -19.63 -7.03 -1.44
CA ALA A 39 -21.00 -6.83 -0.96
C ALA A 39 -21.20 -7.43 0.45
N THR A 40 -20.27 -8.28 0.91
CA THR A 40 -20.33 -8.94 2.22
C THR A 40 -19.12 -8.57 3.08
N LEU A 41 -19.22 -8.79 4.40
CA LEU A 41 -18.10 -8.59 5.33
C LEU A 41 -16.88 -9.45 4.95
N ALA A 42 -17.11 -10.70 4.54
CA ALA A 42 -16.05 -11.63 4.15
C ALA A 42 -15.31 -11.17 2.88
N GLU A 43 -16.05 -10.61 1.91
CA GLU A 43 -15.43 -10.05 0.71
C GLU A 43 -14.67 -8.75 1.00
N LEU A 44 -15.16 -7.91 1.91
CA LEU A 44 -14.44 -6.72 2.38
C LEU A 44 -13.13 -7.12 3.07
N GLU A 45 -13.15 -8.16 3.89
CA GLU A 45 -11.94 -8.71 4.54
C GLU A 45 -10.96 -9.29 3.53
N ALA A 46 -11.44 -10.06 2.54
CA ALA A 46 -10.58 -10.61 1.50
C ALA A 46 -9.93 -9.50 0.65
N ARG A 47 -10.68 -8.44 0.34
CA ARG A 47 -10.18 -7.26 -0.37
C ARG A 47 -9.12 -6.52 0.47
N ASP A 48 -9.36 -6.33 1.76
CA ASP A 48 -8.39 -5.71 2.68
C ASP A 48 -7.07 -6.48 2.73
N ALA A 49 -7.15 -7.81 2.86
CA ALA A 49 -5.98 -8.68 2.86
C ALA A 49 -5.21 -8.62 1.53
N ALA A 50 -5.92 -8.53 0.40
CA ALA A 50 -5.29 -8.37 -0.92
C ALA A 50 -4.55 -7.03 -1.05
N LEU A 51 -5.13 -5.94 -0.53
CA LEU A 51 -4.53 -4.59 -0.51
C LEU A 51 -3.31 -4.53 0.41
N ALA A 52 -3.40 -5.11 1.62
CA ALA A 52 -2.26 -5.24 2.53
C ALA A 52 -1.13 -6.07 1.90
N GLY A 53 -1.48 -7.18 1.24
CA GLY A 53 -0.54 -8.00 0.50
C GLY A 53 0.11 -7.26 -0.67
N ALA A 54 -0.63 -6.40 -1.38
CA ALA A 54 -0.08 -5.55 -2.43
C ALA A 54 0.97 -4.57 -1.89
N LEU A 55 0.69 -3.87 -0.78
CA LEU A 55 1.67 -3.01 -0.11
C LEU A 55 2.93 -3.77 0.30
N GLY A 56 2.78 -4.99 0.84
CA GLY A 56 3.90 -5.84 1.24
C GLY A 56 4.80 -6.32 0.08
N ARG A 57 4.31 -6.29 -1.17
CA ARG A 57 5.08 -6.72 -2.35
C ARG A 57 5.95 -5.64 -2.97
N ILE A 58 5.72 -4.38 -2.61
CA ILE A 58 6.51 -3.24 -3.12
C ILE A 58 7.95 -3.34 -2.63
N ASP A 59 8.18 -3.53 -1.33
CA ASP A 59 9.54 -3.51 -0.75
C ASP A 59 10.49 -4.58 -1.34
N PRO A 60 10.08 -5.86 -1.52
CA PRO A 60 10.90 -6.84 -2.23
C PRO A 60 11.22 -6.47 -3.68
N MET A 61 10.29 -5.83 -4.39
CA MET A 61 10.53 -5.33 -5.75
C MET A 61 11.57 -4.21 -5.73
N ILE A 62 11.48 -3.27 -4.78
CA ILE A 62 12.42 -2.15 -4.62
C ILE A 62 13.84 -2.63 -4.32
N VAL A 63 14.00 -3.65 -3.48
CA VAL A 63 15.31 -4.30 -3.24
C VAL A 63 15.91 -4.83 -4.55
N ARG A 64 15.08 -5.47 -5.39
CA ARG A 64 15.52 -6.00 -6.70
C ARG A 64 15.90 -4.87 -7.66
N ALA A 65 15.07 -3.83 -7.73
CA ALA A 65 15.33 -2.66 -8.57
C ALA A 65 16.64 -1.97 -8.16
N MET A 66 16.93 -1.88 -6.85
CA MET A 66 18.17 -1.31 -6.35
C MET A 66 19.39 -2.13 -6.76
N ARG A 67 19.32 -3.47 -6.74
CA ARG A 67 20.42 -4.32 -7.24
C ARG A 67 20.74 -4.01 -8.70
N ILE A 68 19.71 -4.01 -9.54
CA ILE A 68 19.84 -3.73 -10.98
C ILE A 68 20.44 -2.33 -11.18
N ARG A 69 19.91 -1.31 -10.50
CA ARG A 69 20.45 0.05 -10.62
C ARG A 69 21.91 0.15 -10.17
N LEU A 70 22.30 -0.49 -9.07
CA LEU A 70 23.70 -0.50 -8.62
C LEU A 70 24.63 -1.21 -9.60
N ASP A 71 24.20 -2.34 -10.18
CA ASP A 71 24.99 -3.06 -11.17
C ASP A 71 25.24 -2.21 -12.43
N HIS A 72 24.25 -1.40 -12.84
CA HIS A 72 24.39 -0.45 -13.94
C HIS A 72 25.24 0.78 -13.55
N ALA A 73 24.93 1.42 -12.43
CA ALA A 73 25.61 2.65 -11.98
C ALA A 73 27.11 2.44 -11.74
N LEU A 74 27.48 1.23 -11.30
CA LEU A 74 28.87 0.85 -10.99
C LEU A 74 29.43 -0.15 -12.02
N ALA A 75 28.89 -0.20 -13.24
CA ALA A 75 29.33 -1.18 -14.24
C ALA A 75 30.82 -1.04 -14.61
N ALA A 76 31.35 0.19 -14.57
CA ALA A 76 32.75 0.50 -14.86
C ALA A 76 33.63 0.58 -13.59
N ASP A 77 33.05 0.41 -12.40
CA ASP A 77 33.73 0.58 -11.12
C ASP A 77 33.73 -0.72 -10.32
N THR A 78 34.92 -1.21 -9.97
CA THR A 78 35.12 -2.46 -9.22
C THR A 78 35.41 -2.24 -7.73
N SER A 79 35.45 -0.98 -7.27
CA SER A 79 35.79 -0.62 -5.88
C SER A 79 34.73 -1.09 -4.88
N ILE A 80 33.47 -1.18 -5.30
CA ILE A 80 32.39 -1.79 -4.51
C ILE A 80 32.03 -3.15 -5.10
N GLY A 81 32.54 -4.21 -4.46
CA GLY A 81 32.25 -5.58 -4.84
C GLY A 81 30.76 -5.96 -4.75
N ALA A 82 30.35 -6.94 -5.55
CA ALA A 82 28.97 -7.43 -5.64
C ALA A 82 28.33 -7.82 -4.28
N PRO A 83 29.05 -8.43 -3.30
CA PRO A 83 28.48 -8.70 -1.98
C PRO A 83 28.03 -7.42 -1.26
N THR A 84 28.82 -6.36 -1.31
CA THR A 84 28.49 -5.08 -0.67
C THR A 84 27.35 -4.37 -1.39
N ARG A 85 27.32 -4.39 -2.73
CA ARG A 85 26.17 -3.88 -3.50
C ARG A 85 24.88 -4.59 -3.11
N SER A 86 24.94 -5.90 -2.89
CA SER A 86 23.80 -6.70 -2.44
C SER A 86 23.30 -6.29 -1.05
N VAL A 87 24.21 -5.95 -0.12
CA VAL A 87 23.86 -5.44 1.21
C VAL A 87 23.19 -4.07 1.13
N PHE A 88 23.74 -3.14 0.35
CA PHE A 88 23.12 -1.82 0.13
C PHE A 88 21.72 -1.95 -0.46
N ALA A 89 21.55 -2.81 -1.46
CA ALA A 89 20.24 -3.06 -2.04
C ALA A 89 19.25 -3.69 -1.05
N ALA A 90 19.68 -4.68 -0.25
CA ALA A 90 18.81 -5.33 0.74
C ALA A 90 18.38 -4.40 1.89
N THR A 91 19.16 -3.34 2.15
CA THR A 91 18.92 -2.39 3.25
C THR A 91 18.33 -1.06 2.79
N ILE A 92 18.06 -0.90 1.49
CA ILE A 92 17.66 0.38 0.89
C ILE A 92 16.40 0.99 1.52
N VAL A 93 15.39 0.16 1.82
CA VAL A 93 14.14 0.63 2.45
C VAL A 93 14.42 1.20 3.83
N GLY A 94 15.36 0.62 4.58
CA GLY A 94 15.79 1.15 5.88
C GLY A 94 16.54 2.48 5.78
N TYR A 95 17.09 2.82 4.61
CA TYR A 95 17.75 4.10 4.37
C TYR A 95 16.80 5.21 3.94
N ALA A 96 15.49 4.96 3.81
CA ALA A 96 14.51 6.02 3.63
C ALA A 96 14.66 7.08 4.74
N GLY A 97 14.82 8.35 4.35
CA GLY A 97 15.10 9.47 5.26
C GLY A 97 16.53 9.50 5.86
N ARG A 98 17.42 8.57 5.50
CA ARG A 98 18.79 8.44 6.03
C ARG A 98 19.86 8.27 4.94
N LEU A 99 19.62 8.84 3.76
CA LEU A 99 20.56 8.78 2.64
C LEU A 99 21.98 9.29 2.95
N PRO A 100 22.21 10.33 3.80
CA PRO A 100 23.57 10.72 4.18
C PRO A 100 24.39 9.57 4.79
N VAL A 101 23.75 8.71 5.61
CA VAL A 101 24.42 7.54 6.22
C VAL A 101 24.79 6.50 5.16
N LEU A 102 23.96 6.34 4.12
CA LEU A 102 24.31 5.47 2.99
C LEU A 102 25.49 6.04 2.20
N ALA A 103 25.54 7.38 2.03
CA ALA A 103 26.61 8.05 1.29
C ALA A 103 27.96 7.86 1.97
N GLU A 104 28.02 8.09 3.28
CA GLU A 104 29.22 7.86 4.11
C GLU A 104 29.70 6.42 3.98
N ARG A 105 28.81 5.43 4.10
CA ARG A 105 29.16 4.01 3.96
C ARG A 105 29.64 3.66 2.56
N ALA A 106 29.01 4.19 1.52
CA ALA A 106 29.40 3.95 0.14
C ALA A 106 30.80 4.53 -0.13
N ARG A 107 31.06 5.76 0.33
CA ARG A 107 32.37 6.42 0.25
C ARG A 107 33.45 5.61 0.97
N ASP A 108 33.18 5.20 2.21
CA ASP A 108 34.12 4.41 3.02
C ASP A 108 34.51 3.09 2.33
N VAL A 109 33.53 2.40 1.73
CA VAL A 109 33.78 1.17 0.98
C VAL A 109 34.58 1.47 -0.28
N ALA A 110 34.22 2.51 -1.03
CA ALA A 110 34.92 2.92 -2.25
C ALA A 110 36.40 3.29 -1.97
N VAL A 111 36.69 4.00 -0.87
CA VAL A 111 38.06 4.29 -0.41
C VAL A 111 38.83 3.00 -0.15
N ARG A 112 38.26 2.05 0.59
CA ARG A 112 38.91 0.75 0.87
C ARG A 112 39.10 -0.09 -0.38
N GLY A 113 38.17 0.03 -1.32
CA GLY A 113 38.23 -0.57 -2.65
C GLY A 113 39.12 0.17 -3.65
N GLN A 114 39.83 1.22 -3.21
CA GLN A 114 40.76 2.00 -4.01
C GLN A 114 40.12 2.65 -5.26
N ALA A 115 38.88 3.13 -5.13
CA ALA A 115 38.24 3.92 -6.18
C ALA A 115 39.11 5.13 -6.58
N GLY A 116 39.17 5.42 -7.88
CA GLY A 116 39.85 6.62 -8.38
C GLY A 116 39.19 7.92 -7.89
N ASP A 117 37.87 7.89 -7.70
CA ASP A 117 37.08 8.95 -7.09
C ASP A 117 35.98 8.35 -6.18
N PRO A 118 36.27 8.17 -4.88
CA PRO A 118 35.31 7.61 -3.93
C PRO A 118 34.04 8.45 -3.75
N ASP A 119 34.12 9.77 -3.99
CA ASP A 119 32.98 10.67 -3.86
C ASP A 119 32.02 10.52 -5.02
N ALA A 120 32.53 10.39 -6.25
CA ALA A 120 31.71 10.08 -7.42
C ALA A 120 31.01 8.72 -7.27
N VAL A 121 31.70 7.70 -6.74
CA VAL A 121 31.10 6.38 -6.47
C VAL A 121 29.97 6.48 -5.44
N ALA A 122 30.21 7.17 -4.33
CA ALA A 122 29.19 7.39 -3.30
C ALA A 122 27.97 8.13 -3.88
N GLN A 123 28.20 9.14 -4.71
CA GLN A 123 27.14 9.89 -5.38
C GLN A 123 26.31 9.00 -6.31
N ALA A 124 26.95 8.14 -7.12
CA ALA A 124 26.25 7.19 -7.99
C ALA A 124 25.36 6.21 -7.20
N VAL A 125 25.81 5.74 -6.03
CA VAL A 125 24.99 4.91 -5.12
C VAL A 125 23.78 5.69 -4.60
N ILE A 126 23.96 6.96 -4.26
CA ILE A 126 22.89 7.81 -3.76
C ILE A 126 21.86 8.15 -4.82
N ASP A 127 22.29 8.41 -6.05
CA ASP A 127 21.36 8.69 -7.15
C ASP A 127 20.54 7.44 -7.50
N ALA A 128 21.16 6.26 -7.49
CA ALA A 128 20.43 4.99 -7.60
C ALA A 128 19.44 4.80 -6.44
N ALA A 129 19.85 5.11 -5.21
CA ALA A 129 19.03 4.99 -4.00
C ALA A 129 17.81 5.92 -4.04
N ARG A 130 18.00 7.20 -4.41
CA ARG A 130 16.90 8.17 -4.57
C ARG A 130 15.90 7.67 -5.60
N ALA A 131 16.37 7.29 -6.78
CA ALA A 131 15.49 6.85 -7.87
C ALA A 131 14.60 5.66 -7.49
N VAL A 132 15.10 4.69 -6.70
CA VAL A 132 14.27 3.56 -6.25
C VAL A 132 13.35 3.93 -5.08
N LEU A 133 13.76 4.84 -4.19
CA LEU A 133 12.91 5.29 -3.09
C LEU A 133 11.76 6.17 -3.61
N ASP A 134 12.02 7.02 -4.61
CA ASP A 134 10.97 7.80 -5.27
C ASP A 134 9.96 6.88 -5.97
N LEU A 135 10.43 5.85 -6.68
CA LEU A 135 9.56 4.82 -7.27
C LEU A 135 8.74 4.09 -6.20
N ARG A 136 9.37 3.72 -5.06
CA ARG A 136 8.69 3.08 -3.94
C ARG A 136 7.54 3.93 -3.42
N ASP A 137 7.81 5.22 -3.20
CA ASP A 137 6.84 6.15 -2.65
C ASP A 137 5.70 6.42 -3.63
N GLY A 138 6.00 6.52 -4.93
CA GLY A 138 4.98 6.61 -5.98
C GLY A 138 4.05 5.38 -6.04
N LEU A 139 4.61 4.18 -5.97
CA LEU A 139 3.83 2.93 -5.96
C LEU A 139 2.96 2.83 -4.70
N ARG A 140 3.53 3.13 -3.52
CA ARG A 140 2.79 3.13 -2.26
C ARG A 140 1.66 4.16 -2.28
N ALA A 141 1.94 5.39 -2.73
CA ALA A 141 0.95 6.45 -2.82
C ALA A 141 -0.25 6.04 -3.70
N GLY A 142 0.00 5.40 -4.85
CA GLY A 142 -1.07 4.87 -5.70
C GLY A 142 -1.95 3.83 -5.00
N VAL A 143 -1.35 2.86 -4.31
CA VAL A 143 -2.11 1.83 -3.57
C VAL A 143 -2.88 2.42 -2.39
N LEU A 144 -2.29 3.37 -1.65
CA LEU A 144 -2.97 4.06 -0.54
C LEU A 144 -4.15 4.91 -1.03
N ALA A 145 -4.02 5.56 -2.18
CA ALA A 145 -5.11 6.29 -2.83
C ALA A 145 -6.25 5.34 -3.24
N LEU A 146 -5.92 4.17 -3.81
CA LEU A 146 -6.90 3.13 -4.12
C LEU A 146 -7.62 2.62 -2.87
N ILE A 147 -6.88 2.34 -1.79
CA ILE A 147 -7.45 1.91 -0.50
C ILE A 147 -8.47 2.94 0.00
N ARG A 148 -8.10 4.22 0.00
CA ARG A 148 -8.99 5.32 0.40
C ARG A 148 -10.26 5.34 -0.45
N ALA A 149 -10.13 5.35 -1.77
CA ALA A 149 -11.28 5.41 -2.68
C ALA A 149 -12.24 4.22 -2.51
N LEU A 150 -11.70 3.01 -2.30
CA LEU A 150 -12.50 1.81 -2.05
C LEU A 150 -13.21 1.84 -0.70
N ALA A 151 -12.55 2.38 0.33
CA ALA A 151 -13.15 2.55 1.65
C ALA A 151 -14.30 3.56 1.59
N GLU A 152 -14.06 4.75 1.01
CA GLU A 152 -15.06 5.80 0.79
C GLU A 152 -16.30 5.27 0.05
N ALA A 153 -16.08 4.49 -1.02
CA ALA A 153 -17.18 3.90 -1.79
C ALA A 153 -17.99 2.85 -1.01
N ALA A 154 -17.40 2.18 -0.02
CA ALA A 154 -18.05 1.14 0.76
C ALA A 154 -18.83 1.67 1.98
N VAL A 155 -18.48 2.86 2.49
CA VAL A 155 -19.11 3.45 3.70
C VAL A 155 -20.65 3.52 3.60
N PRO A 156 -21.27 4.00 2.51
CA PRO A 156 -22.73 4.14 2.46
C PRO A 156 -23.49 2.81 2.57
N ASP A 157 -22.94 1.74 1.98
CA ASP A 157 -23.56 0.41 2.01
C ASP A 157 -23.35 -0.27 3.38
N ALA A 158 -22.19 -0.08 4.00
CA ALA A 158 -21.93 -0.51 5.37
C ALA A 158 -22.85 0.20 6.38
N ASP A 159 -23.06 1.51 6.24
CA ASP A 159 -23.98 2.28 7.09
C ASP A 159 -25.43 1.79 6.93
N ARG A 160 -25.89 1.59 5.69
CA ARG A 160 -27.24 1.04 5.42
C ARG A 160 -27.44 -0.31 6.12
N ARG A 161 -26.48 -1.23 6.01
CA ARG A 161 -26.58 -2.56 6.65
C ARG A 161 -26.46 -2.51 8.17
N ALA A 162 -25.71 -1.57 8.73
CA ALA A 162 -25.64 -1.36 10.18
C ALA A 162 -27.01 -0.95 10.76
N ARG A 163 -27.78 -0.17 10.00
CA ARG A 163 -29.09 0.38 10.40
C ARG A 163 -30.30 -0.46 9.99
N ASP A 164 -30.10 -1.51 9.19
CA ASP A 164 -31.16 -2.38 8.69
C ASP A 164 -31.83 -3.17 9.84
N ARG A 165 -33.07 -2.81 10.18
CA ARG A 165 -33.84 -3.44 11.26
C ARG A 165 -34.29 -4.87 10.95
N GLN A 166 -34.19 -5.33 9.71
CA GLN A 166 -34.53 -6.71 9.35
C GLN A 166 -33.41 -7.70 9.70
N ARG A 167 -32.20 -7.20 10.00
CA ARG A 167 -31.05 -8.00 10.42
C ARG A 167 -31.01 -8.18 11.92
N ASP A 168 -30.38 -9.26 12.36
CA ASP A 168 -30.15 -9.48 13.77
C ASP A 168 -29.14 -8.47 14.36
N ASP A 169 -29.23 -8.23 15.67
CA ASP A 169 -28.38 -7.27 16.36
C ASP A 169 -26.88 -7.60 16.28
N ALA A 170 -26.51 -8.89 16.20
CA ALA A 170 -25.11 -9.28 16.14
C ALA A 170 -24.51 -8.89 14.78
N GLU A 171 -25.24 -9.12 13.70
CA GLU A 171 -24.86 -8.74 12.35
C GLU A 171 -24.82 -7.22 12.20
N ARG A 172 -25.82 -6.51 12.71
CA ARG A 172 -25.85 -5.04 12.73
C ARG A 172 -24.65 -4.43 13.48
N ARG A 173 -24.26 -5.01 14.63
CA ARG A 173 -23.05 -4.58 15.36
C ARG A 173 -21.77 -4.79 14.54
N ARG A 174 -21.65 -5.91 13.82
CA ARG A 174 -20.50 -6.16 12.93
C ARG A 174 -20.44 -5.15 11.80
N TRP A 175 -21.57 -4.82 11.18
CA TRP A 175 -21.63 -3.76 10.17
C TRP A 175 -21.34 -2.37 10.73
N SER A 176 -21.79 -2.06 11.95
CA SER A 176 -21.46 -0.80 12.64
C SER A 176 -19.95 -0.66 12.87
N ALA A 177 -19.30 -1.74 13.34
CA ALA A 177 -17.85 -1.78 13.49
C ALA A 177 -17.13 -1.66 12.13
N MET A 178 -17.62 -2.34 11.10
CA MET A 178 -17.08 -2.24 9.73
C MET A 178 -17.18 -0.81 9.20
N ARG A 179 -18.31 -0.12 9.36
CA ARG A 179 -18.46 1.27 8.91
C ARG A 179 -17.44 2.19 9.58
N ARG A 180 -17.30 2.09 10.91
CA ARG A 180 -16.29 2.87 11.66
C ARG A 180 -14.85 2.55 11.21
N GLU A 181 -14.58 1.30 10.87
CA GLU A 181 -13.27 0.92 10.33
C GLU A 181 -13.04 1.47 8.92
N LEU A 182 -14.04 1.46 8.05
CA LEU A 182 -13.94 2.08 6.72
C LEU A 182 -13.73 3.59 6.80
N ASP A 183 -14.38 4.29 7.74
CA ASP A 183 -14.13 5.70 8.03
C ASP A 183 -12.68 5.93 8.51
N ALA A 184 -12.19 5.07 9.40
CA ALA A 184 -10.82 5.14 9.90
C ALA A 184 -9.78 4.87 8.80
N VAL A 185 -10.03 3.91 7.90
CA VAL A 185 -9.18 3.61 6.74
C VAL A 185 -9.21 4.74 5.72
N THR A 186 -10.35 5.39 5.53
CA THR A 186 -10.46 6.58 4.67
C THR A 186 -9.55 7.70 5.16
N ALA A 187 -9.58 7.96 6.48
CA ALA A 187 -8.74 8.97 7.13
C ALA A 187 -7.25 8.59 7.12
N ASP A 188 -6.94 7.33 7.40
CA ASP A 188 -5.57 6.79 7.49
C ASP A 188 -5.46 5.43 6.77
N PRO A 189 -5.16 5.43 5.46
CA PRO A 189 -5.08 4.20 4.66
C PRO A 189 -3.94 3.25 5.06
N ASP A 190 -2.87 3.76 5.69
CA ASP A 190 -1.73 2.94 6.11
C ASP A 190 -2.11 1.93 7.21
N ARG A 191 -3.25 2.13 7.89
CA ARG A 191 -3.82 1.18 8.87
C ARG A 191 -4.00 -0.23 8.29
N VAL A 192 -4.26 -0.34 7.00
CA VAL A 192 -4.43 -1.62 6.30
C VAL A 192 -3.16 -2.49 6.39
N ALA A 193 -1.98 -1.86 6.37
CA ALA A 193 -0.71 -2.58 6.53
C ALA A 193 -0.35 -2.90 7.99
N GLY A 194 -0.95 -2.20 8.96
CA GLY A 194 -0.56 -2.28 10.37
C GLY A 194 -1.09 -3.50 11.12
N ALA A 195 -2.28 -4.00 10.76
CA ALA A 195 -2.90 -5.16 11.40
C ALA A 195 -3.95 -5.80 10.49
N ALA A 196 -4.26 -7.09 10.70
CA ALA A 196 -5.36 -7.75 9.99
C ALA A 196 -6.72 -7.13 10.36
N MET A 197 -7.64 -7.04 9.39
CA MET A 197 -8.96 -6.43 9.58
C MET A 197 -9.70 -6.95 10.82
N ALA A 198 -9.70 -8.26 11.07
CA ALA A 198 -10.34 -8.83 12.26
C ALA A 198 -9.84 -8.20 13.58
N ALA A 199 -8.54 -7.93 13.70
CA ALA A 199 -7.97 -7.29 14.88
C ALA A 199 -8.37 -5.81 14.96
N ARG A 200 -8.44 -5.10 13.81
CA ARG A 200 -8.87 -3.71 13.74
C ARG A 200 -10.35 -3.56 14.11
N LEU A 201 -11.21 -4.46 13.62
CA LEU A 201 -12.63 -4.53 13.97
C LEU A 201 -12.86 -4.82 15.46
N ALA A 202 -12.08 -5.73 16.05
CA ALA A 202 -12.18 -6.06 17.48
C ALA A 202 -11.82 -4.89 18.41
N ALA A 203 -11.09 -3.88 17.91
CA ALA A 203 -10.75 -2.68 18.68
C ALA A 203 -11.90 -1.67 18.76
N HIS A 204 -12.93 -1.79 17.92
CA HIS A 204 -14.12 -0.93 17.97
C HIS A 204 -15.10 -1.41 19.04
N ALA A 205 -15.77 -0.46 19.70
CA ALA A 205 -16.81 -0.79 20.67
C ALA A 205 -17.98 -1.55 20.00
N ALA A 206 -18.54 -2.54 20.71
CA ALA A 206 -19.70 -3.31 20.30
C ALA A 206 -21.00 -2.49 20.47
N GLN A 207 -21.10 -1.41 19.70
CA GLN A 207 -22.22 -0.47 19.71
C GLN A 207 -23.08 -0.65 18.47
N LEU A 208 -24.41 -0.68 18.67
CA LEU A 208 -25.40 -0.57 17.59
C LEU A 208 -25.54 0.88 17.17
N ASP A 209 -25.60 1.11 15.86
CA ASP A 209 -25.94 2.41 15.33
C ASP A 209 -27.46 2.62 15.37
N GLU A 210 -27.87 3.84 15.72
CA GLU A 210 -29.28 4.19 15.73
C GLU A 210 -29.84 4.10 14.30
N PRO A 211 -30.98 3.42 14.11
CA PRO A 211 -31.62 3.41 12.81
C PRO A 211 -32.02 4.84 12.43
N GLU A 212 -32.03 5.17 11.14
CA GLU A 212 -32.57 6.45 10.70
C GLU A 212 -34.00 6.61 11.24
N PRO A 213 -34.39 7.82 11.69
CA PRO A 213 -35.79 8.11 11.97
C PRO A 213 -36.54 7.76 10.69
N GLY A 214 -37.44 6.79 10.76
CA GLY A 214 -38.34 6.54 9.64
C GLY A 214 -39.15 7.80 9.39
N THR A 215 -39.71 7.95 8.19
CA THR A 215 -40.84 8.85 7.99
C THR A 215 -41.85 8.51 9.09
N GLU A 216 -42.10 9.45 10.01
CA GLU A 216 -43.15 9.26 11.01
C GLU A 216 -44.42 8.93 10.23
N VAL A 217 -44.98 7.74 10.49
CA VAL A 217 -46.29 7.36 9.92
C VAL A 217 -47.25 8.43 10.42
N THR A 218 -47.66 9.31 9.53
CA THR A 218 -48.51 10.41 9.91
C THR A 218 -49.89 9.86 10.22
N ARG A 219 -50.68 10.58 11.02
CA ARG A 219 -52.07 10.19 11.30
C ARG A 219 -52.90 10.01 10.01
N ALA A 220 -52.48 10.62 8.90
CA ALA A 220 -53.11 10.46 7.58
C ALA A 220 -52.85 9.06 6.98
N ASP A 221 -51.66 8.50 7.15
CA ASP A 221 -51.29 7.17 6.61
C ASP A 221 -52.01 6.02 7.34
N LEU A 222 -52.49 6.27 8.57
CA LEU A 222 -53.28 5.32 9.35
C LEU A 222 -54.79 5.33 9.02
N LEU A 223 -55.25 6.31 8.24
CA LEU A 223 -56.67 6.46 7.86
C LEU A 223 -57.01 5.85 6.49
N GLU A 224 -56.02 5.40 5.71
CA GLU A 224 -56.23 4.74 4.41
C GLU A 224 -56.34 3.20 4.52
N ILE A 225 -56.37 2.66 5.75
CA ILE A 225 -56.65 1.25 6.02
C ILE A 225 -58.08 1.14 6.59
N ASP A 226 -59.08 1.45 5.77
CA ASP A 226 -60.50 1.08 5.99
C ASP A 226 -61.16 0.73 4.64
#